data_AF-A0A9E2G7L0-F1
#
_entry.id   AF-A0A9E2G7L0-F1
#
_cell.length_a   1.000
_cell.length_b   1.000
_cell.length_c   1.000
_cell.angle_alpha   90.00
_cell.angle_beta   90.00
_cell.angle_gamma   90.00
#
_symmetry.space_group_name_H-M   'P 1'
#
loop_
_entity.id
_entity.type
_entity.pdbx_description
1 polymer ?
#
loop_
_entity_poly.entity_id
_entity_poly.type
_entity_poly.pdbx_seq_one_letter_code
_entity_poly.pdbx_strand_id
1 'polypeptide(L)'
;MELKDFVKKVLLDLVQAVEEVRGESVRDMRLSNHKGERTVEFDIAVSAESSSGLSGKAGVRVLQFAEAGGDINKEAKNSTVSRVRFGIDIDSLTKEEDARQMREMQALNSGQDGLNSNFSSF
;
A
#
# COMPACT_ATOMS: atom_id res chain seq x y z
N MET A 1 15.80 10.99 15.69
CA MET A 1 14.40 10.82 15.25
C MET A 1 13.75 9.88 16.26
N GLU A 2 12.66 10.30 16.89
CA GLU A 2 11.90 9.42 17.79
C GLU A 2 11.22 8.30 16.99
N LEU A 3 10.96 7.15 17.62
CA LEU A 3 10.29 6.03 16.95
C LEU A 3 8.95 6.47 16.32
N LYS A 4 8.20 7.33 17.01
CA LYS A 4 6.94 7.89 16.53
C LYS A 4 7.11 8.71 15.24
N ASP A 5 8.17 9.50 15.14
CA ASP A 5 8.42 10.34 13.97
C ASP A 5 8.87 9.49 12.79
N PHE A 6 9.66 8.44 13.07
CA PHE A 6 10.03 7.46 12.07
C PHE A 6 8.81 6.74 11.50
N VAL A 7 7.94 6.20 12.36
CA VAL A 7 6.72 5.49 11.93
C VAL A 7 5.83 6.40 11.10
N LYS A 8 5.64 7.67 11.51
CA LYS A 8 4.88 8.65 10.73
C LYS A 8 5.46 8.85 9.34
N LYS A 9 6.78 9.00 9.24
CA LYS A 9 7.45 9.19 7.95
C LYS A 9 7.26 7.97 7.05
N VAL A 10 7.48 6.76 7.56
CA VAL A 10 7.26 5.53 6.79
C VAL A 10 5.82 5.43 6.28
N LEU A 11 4.83 5.73 7.11
CA LEU A 11 3.43 5.70 6.69
C LEU A 11 3.13 6.74 5.59
N LEU A 12 3.70 7.96 5.70
CA LEU A 12 3.57 8.97 4.65
C LEU A 12 4.21 8.54 3.35
N ASP A 13 5.44 8.03 3.40
CA ASP A 13 6.19 7.55 2.24
C ASP A 13 5.43 6.41 1.54
N LEU A 14 4.83 5.50 2.31
CA LEU A 14 4.01 4.39 1.78
C LEU A 14 2.72 4.88 1.09
N VAL A 15 1.98 5.79 1.73
CA VAL A 15 0.74 6.36 1.15
C VAL A 15 1.07 7.11 -0.13
N GLN A 16 2.11 7.95 -0.10
CA GLN A 16 2.53 8.73 -1.25
C GLN A 16 2.94 7.83 -2.41
N ALA A 17 3.75 6.79 -2.15
CA ALA A 17 4.17 5.84 -3.18
C ALA A 17 2.98 5.13 -3.84
N VAL A 18 1.97 4.74 -3.05
CA VAL A 18 0.77 4.11 -3.61
C VAL A 18 0.00 5.09 -4.49
N GLU A 19 -0.22 6.33 -4.05
CA GLU A 19 -0.96 7.33 -4.86
C GLU A 19 -0.21 7.76 -6.12
N GLU A 20 1.12 7.85 -6.08
CA GLU A 20 1.94 8.14 -7.26
C GLU A 20 1.81 7.02 -8.31
N VAL A 21 2.02 5.77 -7.89
CA VAL A 21 1.88 4.61 -8.80
C VAL A 21 0.43 4.46 -9.28
N ARG A 22 -0.54 4.74 -8.40
CA ARG A 22 -1.96 4.77 -8.76
C ARG A 22 -2.22 5.75 -9.89
N GLY A 23 -1.62 6.94 -9.88
CA GLY A 23 -1.77 7.93 -10.96
C GLY A 23 -1.27 7.43 -12.31
N GLU A 24 -0.14 6.72 -12.32
CA GLU A 24 0.52 6.22 -13.53
C GLU A 24 -0.02 4.86 -14.01
N SER A 25 -0.67 4.10 -13.13
CA SER A 25 -1.16 2.76 -13.41
C SER A 25 -2.46 2.77 -14.22
N VAL A 26 -2.58 1.78 -15.11
CA VAL A 26 -3.81 1.48 -15.87
C VAL A 26 -4.93 0.95 -14.96
N ARG A 27 -4.57 0.26 -13.89
CA ARG A 27 -5.50 -0.26 -12.87
C ARG A 27 -5.48 0.62 -11.64
N ASP A 28 -6.63 0.72 -10.98
CA ASP A 28 -6.68 1.40 -9.70
C ASP A 28 -6.04 0.54 -8.59
N MET A 29 -5.51 1.20 -7.57
CA MET A 29 -4.86 0.55 -6.43
C MET A 29 -5.00 1.38 -5.16
N ARG A 30 -5.08 0.69 -4.02
CA ARG A 30 -5.30 1.33 -2.71
C ARG A 30 -4.69 0.51 -1.59
N LEU A 31 -4.36 1.18 -0.49
CA LEU A 31 -4.00 0.49 0.74
C LEU A 31 -5.20 -0.33 1.25
N SER A 32 -4.92 -1.58 1.62
CA SER A 32 -5.92 -2.52 2.12
C SER A 32 -5.66 -2.86 3.58
N ASN A 33 -6.74 -2.91 4.36
CA ASN A 33 -6.77 -3.48 5.72
C ASN A 33 -7.35 -4.90 5.73
N HIS A 34 -7.65 -5.49 4.58
CA HIS A 34 -8.20 -6.84 4.43
C HIS A 34 -7.24 -7.73 3.64
N LYS A 35 -7.14 -9.00 4.04
CA LYS A 35 -6.42 -10.03 3.27
C LYS A 35 -7.35 -10.66 2.24
N GLY A 36 -7.35 -10.11 1.03
CA GLY A 36 -8.03 -10.71 -0.13
C GLY A 36 -7.05 -11.36 -1.10
N GLU A 37 -7.54 -12.16 -2.05
CA GLU A 37 -6.72 -12.80 -3.10
C GLU A 37 -5.96 -11.79 -3.98
N ARG A 38 -6.41 -10.53 -3.99
CA ARG A 38 -5.84 -9.44 -4.78
C ARG A 38 -4.95 -8.51 -3.98
N THR A 39 -4.75 -8.82 -2.70
CA THR A 39 -3.92 -8.03 -1.79
C THR A 39 -2.49 -8.51 -1.86
N VAL A 40 -1.57 -7.65 -2.32
CA VAL A 40 -0.13 -7.90 -2.24
C VAL A 40 0.35 -7.48 -0.85
N GLU A 41 0.90 -8.42 -0.07
CA GLU A 41 1.44 -8.15 1.27
C GLU A 41 2.93 -7.84 1.22
N PHE A 42 3.32 -6.76 1.90
CA PHE A 42 4.70 -6.37 2.09
C PHE A 42 5.07 -6.45 3.57
N ASP A 43 6.28 -6.94 3.87
CA ASP A 43 6.88 -6.91 5.21
C ASP A 43 8.21 -6.15 5.13
N ILE A 44 8.29 -5.03 5.83
CA ILE A 44 9.50 -4.22 5.90
C ILE A 44 10.08 -4.34 7.30
N ALA A 45 11.27 -4.95 7.39
CA ALA A 45 12.08 -4.96 8.60
C ALA A 45 12.91 -3.67 8.68
N VAL A 46 12.70 -2.90 9.73
CA VAL A 46 13.46 -1.69 10.05
C VAL A 46 14.36 -1.99 11.24
N SER A 47 15.67 -1.86 11.06
CA SER A 47 16.64 -1.94 12.15
C SER A 47 17.14 -0.55 12.54
N ALA A 48 17.01 -0.19 13.82
CA ALA A 48 17.74 0.92 14.40
C ALA A 48 19.02 0.39 15.07
N GLU A 49 20.19 0.83 14.59
CA GLU A 49 21.45 0.59 15.28
C GLU A 49 21.74 1.74 16.26
N SER A 50 21.79 1.45 17.57
CA SER A 50 22.37 2.37 18.55
C SER A 50 23.83 1.99 18.79
N SER A 51 24.78 2.77 18.25
CA SER A 51 26.18 2.62 18.63
C SER A 51 26.42 3.35 19.96
N SER A 52 26.58 2.60 21.05
CA SER A 52 27.13 3.13 22.30
C SER A 52 28.65 3.29 22.15
N GLY A 53 29.05 4.32 21.42
CA GLY A 53 30.45 4.69 21.22
C GLY A 53 30.49 6.16 20.83
N LEU A 54 31.28 6.95 21.55
CA LEU A 54 31.42 8.39 21.38
C LEU A 54 31.52 8.77 19.89
N SER A 55 30.78 9.84 19.52
CA SER A 55 30.94 10.60 18.26
C SER A 55 30.57 9.85 16.96
N GLY A 56 29.34 10.08 16.48
CA GLY A 56 29.04 9.96 15.04
C GLY A 56 27.68 9.37 14.69
N LYS A 57 26.71 10.25 14.37
CA LYS A 57 25.53 10.04 13.51
C LYS A 57 24.90 8.63 13.52
N ALA A 58 23.86 8.45 14.34
CA ALA A 58 22.91 7.33 14.19
C ALA A 58 22.19 7.43 12.83
N GLY A 59 22.58 6.60 11.86
CA GLY A 59 21.96 6.48 10.55
C GLY A 59 20.98 5.31 10.51
N VAL A 60 19.76 5.55 10.04
CA VAL A 60 18.77 4.47 9.76
C VAL A 60 19.27 3.68 8.55
N ARG A 61 19.48 2.37 8.71
CA ARG A 61 19.83 1.45 7.62
C ARG A 61 18.63 0.56 7.30
N VAL A 62 18.21 0.57 6.04
CA VAL A 62 17.23 -0.39 5.53
C VAL A 62 17.98 -1.66 5.14
N LEU A 63 17.76 -2.76 5.86
CA LEU A 63 18.37 -4.04 5.54
C LEU A 63 17.52 -4.72 4.46
N GLN A 64 18.00 -4.70 3.22
CA GLN A 64 17.48 -5.59 2.17
C GLN A 64 17.99 -6.99 2.45
N PHE A 65 17.16 -7.84 3.05
CA PHE A 65 17.45 -9.26 3.22
C PHE A 65 17.24 -9.97 1.86
N ALA A 66 18.25 -9.92 1.00
CA ALA A 66 18.37 -10.85 -0.12
C ALA A 66 19.07 -12.11 0.39
N GLU A 67 18.49 -13.28 0.10
CA GLU A 67 18.94 -14.61 0.47
C GLU A 67 20.45 -14.80 0.23
N ALA A 68 21.24 -14.86 1.30
CA ALA A 68 22.58 -15.46 1.27
C ALA A 68 22.97 -15.83 2.71
N GLY A 69 22.93 -17.12 3.01
CA GLY A 69 23.28 -17.71 4.31
C GLY A 69 24.76 -17.54 4.65
N GLY A 70 25.17 -16.32 4.98
CA GLY A 70 26.47 -16.00 5.54
C GLY A 70 26.36 -15.67 7.02
N ASP A 71 27.15 -16.34 7.85
CA ASP A 71 27.35 -16.07 9.26
C ASP A 71 27.59 -14.56 9.51
N ILE A 72 26.56 -13.86 9.98
CA ILE A 72 26.71 -12.50 10.51
C ILE A 72 27.26 -12.65 11.93
N ASN A 73 28.57 -12.39 12.05
CA ASN A 73 29.31 -12.33 13.30
C ASN A 73 28.51 -11.69 14.44
N LYS A 74 28.46 -12.40 15.57
CA LYS A 74 27.86 -12.00 16.84
C LYS A 74 28.63 -10.84 17.49
N GLU A 75 28.49 -9.64 16.97
CA GLU A 75 28.49 -8.49 17.86
C GLU A 75 27.07 -8.37 18.42
N ALA A 76 26.92 -8.51 19.74
CA ALA A 76 25.67 -8.31 20.45
C ALA A 76 25.27 -6.81 20.39
N LYS A 77 24.92 -6.33 19.20
CA LYS A 77 24.21 -5.09 19.00
C LYS A 77 22.74 -5.35 19.32
N ASN A 78 22.23 -4.71 20.35
CA ASN A 78 20.80 -4.63 20.61
C ASN A 78 20.13 -3.89 19.43
N SER A 79 19.80 -4.60 18.37
CA SER A 79 19.02 -4.08 17.26
C SER A 79 17.54 -4.29 17.57
N THR A 80 16.80 -3.20 17.75
CA THR A 80 15.34 -3.26 17.77
C THR A 80 14.88 -3.36 16.33
N VAL A 81 14.40 -4.53 15.93
CA VAL A 81 13.76 -4.75 14.63
C VAL A 81 12.28 -4.38 14.76
N SER A 82 11.86 -3.32 14.09
CA SER A 82 10.45 -2.97 13.92
C SER A 82 9.96 -3.49 12.57
N ARG A 83 8.82 -4.18 12.54
CA ARG A 83 8.21 -4.68 11.30
C ARG A 83 6.97 -3.88 10.95
N VAL A 84 6.88 -3.44 9.70
CA VAL A 84 5.69 -2.81 9.14
C VAL A 84 5.11 -3.76 8.09
N ARG A 85 3.86 -4.18 8.31
CA ARG A 85 3.10 -4.99 7.35
C ARG A 85 1.95 -4.20 6.79
N PHE A 86 1.82 -4.18 5.47
CA PHE A 86 0.71 -3.52 4.78
C PHE A 86 0.33 -4.30 3.52
N GLY A 87 -0.92 -4.12 3.10
CA GLY A 87 -1.45 -4.70 1.88
C GLY A 87 -1.79 -3.62 0.86
N ILE A 88 -1.58 -3.91 -0.43
CA ILE A 88 -2.11 -3.11 -1.54
C ILE A 88 -3.16 -3.95 -2.27
N ASP A 89 -4.39 -3.44 -2.34
CA ASP A 89 -5.45 -3.99 -3.17
C ASP A 89 -5.33 -3.40 -4.58
N ILE A 90 -5.40 -4.26 -5.60
CA ILE A 90 -5.29 -3.89 -7.01
C ILE A 90 -6.56 -4.34 -7.72
N ASP A 91 -7.25 -3.39 -8.35
CA ASP A 91 -8.54 -3.65 -8.98
C ASP A 91 -8.45 -4.69 -10.10
N SER A 92 -9.56 -5.41 -10.30
CA SER A 92 -9.70 -6.44 -11.33
C SER A 92 -9.78 -5.87 -12.74
N LEU A 93 -10.42 -4.71 -12.84
CA LEU A 93 -10.60 -3.99 -14.07
C LEU A 93 -9.57 -2.88 -14.18
N THR A 94 -9.25 -2.53 -15.41
CA THR A 94 -8.63 -1.25 -15.72
C THR A 94 -9.60 -0.10 -15.44
N LYS A 95 -9.07 1.10 -15.20
CA LYS A 95 -9.89 2.30 -15.00
C LYS A 95 -10.85 2.54 -16.19
N GLU A 96 -10.43 2.20 -17.40
CA GLU A 96 -11.25 2.33 -18.60
C GLU A 96 -12.37 1.30 -18.66
N GLU A 97 -12.09 0.03 -18.33
CA GLU A 97 -13.09 -1.03 -18.27
C GLU A 97 -14.14 -0.73 -17.20
N ASP A 98 -13.72 -0.28 -16.02
CA ASP A 98 -14.62 0.12 -14.93
C ASP A 98 -15.50 1.30 -15.34
N ALA A 99 -14.91 2.35 -15.93
CA ALA A 99 -15.66 3.50 -16.45
C ALA A 99 -16.63 3.12 -17.59
N ARG A 100 -16.29 2.12 -18.41
CA ARG A 100 -17.19 1.61 -19.45
C ARG A 100 -18.36 0.84 -18.82
N GLN A 101 -18.07 -0.05 -17.88
CA GLN A 101 -19.10 -0.85 -17.20
C GLN A 101 -20.06 0.04 -16.40
N MET A 102 -19.55 1.06 -15.72
CA MET A 102 -20.38 2.01 -14.97
C MET A 102 -21.33 2.80 -15.89
N ARG A 103 -20.84 3.23 -17.06
CA ARG A 103 -21.67 3.92 -18.07
C ARG A 103 -22.78 3.01 -18.61
N GLU A 104 -22.46 1.75 -18.88
CA GLU A 104 -23.43 0.76 -19.34
C GLU A 104 -24.53 0.51 -18.29
N MET A 105 -24.15 0.32 -17.03
CA MET A 105 -25.11 0.16 -15.93
C MET A 105 -26.02 1.40 -15.76
N GLN A 106 -25.47 2.61 -15.87
CA GLN A 106 -26.26 3.84 -15.80
C GLN A 106 -27.23 4.00 -16.99
N ALA A 107 -26.81 3.59 -18.19
CA ALA A 107 -27.68 3.62 -19.36
C ALA A 107 -28.86 2.64 -19.23
N LEU A 108 -28.62 1.46 -18.67
CA LEU A 108 -29.67 0.47 -18.40
C LEU A 108 -30.67 0.97 -17.35
N ASN A 109 -30.20 1.58 -16.27
CA ASN A 109 -31.09 2.10 -15.22
C ASN A 109 -31.93 3.29 -15.70
N SER A 110 -31.35 4.22 -16.45
CA SER A 110 -32.11 5.37 -16.98
C SER A 110 -33.15 4.99 -18.04
N GLY A 111 -32.92 3.89 -18.78
CA GLY A 111 -33.91 3.32 -19.70
C GLY A 111 -35.13 2.71 -19.00
N GLN A 112 -34.98 2.15 -17.79
CA GLN A 112 -36.10 1.62 -17.01
C GLN A 112 -37.00 2.72 -16.43
N ASP A 113 -36.41 3.84 -15.98
CA ASP A 113 -37.17 4.98 -15.46
C ASP A 113 -38.01 5.67 -16.56
N GLY A 114 -37.50 5.72 -17.80
CA GLY A 114 -38.22 6.23 -18.96
C GLY A 114 -39.37 5.34 -19.46
N LEU A 115 -39.34 4.04 -19.17
CA LEU A 115 -40.42 3.11 -19.51
C LEU A 115 -41.53 3.12 -18.44
N ASN A 116 -41.17 3.25 -17.16
CA ASN A 116 -42.15 3.31 -16.07
C ASN A 116 -42.98 4.62 -16.06
N SER A 117 -42.44 5.72 -16.59
CA SER A 117 -43.18 6.99 -16.70
C SER A 117 -44.24 7.02 -17.81
N ASN A 118 -44.20 6.06 -18.75
CA ASN A 118 -45.19 5.93 -19.83
C ASN A 118 -46.39 5.05 -19.48
N PHE A 119 -46.37 4.34 -18.35
CA PHE A 119 -47.46 3.47 -17.90
C PHE A 119 -48.32 4.05 -16.76
N SER A 120 -47.97 5.23 -16.22
CA SER A 120 -48.70 5.88 -15.13
C SER A 120 -49.70 6.96 -15.58
N SER A 121 -49.95 7.10 -16.88
CA SER A 121 -50.83 8.11 -17.48
C SER A 121 -52.16 7.55 -18.04
N PHE A 122 -52.67 6.46 -17.46
CA PHE A 122 -54.02 5.94 -17.71
C PHE A 122 -54.88 5.94 -16.44
#